data_AF-K2G1A8-F1
#
_entry.id   AF-K2G1A8-F1
#
_cell.length_a   1.000
_cell.length_b   1.000
_cell.length_c   1.000
_cell.angle_alpha   90.00
_cell.angle_beta   90.00
_cell.angle_gamma   90.00
#
_symmetry.space_group_name_H-M   'P 1'
#
loop_
_entity.id
_entity.type
_entity.pdbx_description
1 polymer ?
#
loop_
_entity_poly.entity_id
_entity_poly.type
_entity_poly.pdbx_seq_one_letter_code
_entity_poly.pdbx_strand_id
1 'polypeptide(L)'
;MSKLGLGMIAANAYFKEADAIKTRDYEQTKRDSELSNLPEKTAAERSGYQLRSKQNDANLGLVDIETGQKAKEFELKGKQMQGALGRIDAENETKDLEVQIGNDKALLASELVKVDVQDLPRAVMLKKQAGVLKEAEAGQAAFAGIAKLSHIGDHQGLVKFINDMASTSPDGKSLSTPVTRVDTIPNPDDPNDNLMVAIGEDGKPVLDGRGNAMSYSTKALNQFIPKPETKSLKPGETIGTMGRNGQFSPSYTAPERQYPLHGDKGPSLAQQTMNQQIEISRRKLAGIDPAEIRRKTQKFTNTGRDNPDFDPALSNHARLASKRKYGDDSWYDQQGEGTQADDKKPQSAADRFAADPAMKGFKLGKQTGDLFEVFNSAGKRVGQYE
;
A
#
# COMPACT_ATOMS: atom_id res chain seq x y z
N MET A 1 30.18 17.69 41.83
CA MET A 1 28.95 18.52 41.68
C MET A 1 27.82 17.82 42.42
N SER A 2 27.18 18.49 43.38
CA SER A 2 26.18 17.88 44.26
C SER A 2 24.84 17.67 43.53
N LYS A 3 24.18 16.53 43.78
CA LYS A 3 22.88 16.16 43.20
C LYS A 3 21.71 17.09 43.60
N LEU A 4 21.96 18.10 44.44
CA LEU A 4 20.98 19.13 44.81
C LEU A 4 20.88 20.28 43.79
N GLY A 5 21.83 20.45 42.87
CA GLY A 5 21.81 21.55 41.89
C GLY A 5 20.88 21.36 40.68
N LEU A 6 20.53 20.12 40.34
CA LEU A 6 19.71 19.81 39.16
C LEU A 6 18.19 19.90 39.42
N GLY A 7 17.74 19.75 40.68
CA GLY A 7 16.32 19.84 41.03
C GLY A 7 15.75 21.27 40.96
N MET A 8 16.57 22.29 41.23
CA MET A 8 16.11 23.68 41.22
C MET A 8 15.96 24.28 39.81
N ILE A 9 16.69 23.78 38.82
CA ILE A 9 16.59 24.27 37.43
C ILE A 9 15.27 23.79 36.79
N ALA A 10 14.81 22.58 37.11
CA ALA A 10 13.55 22.05 36.60
C ALA A 10 12.31 22.76 37.18
N ALA A 11 12.33 23.09 38.48
CA ALA A 11 11.22 23.82 39.11
C ALA A 11 11.06 25.23 38.53
N ASN A 12 12.16 25.91 38.20
CA ASN A 12 12.13 27.28 37.68
C ASN A 12 11.65 27.36 36.21
N ALA A 13 11.77 26.27 35.45
CA ALA A 13 11.22 26.16 34.11
C ALA A 13 9.69 25.97 34.13
N TYR A 14 9.19 25.16 35.06
CA TYR A 14 7.76 24.85 35.18
C TYR A 14 6.90 26.08 35.54
N PHE A 15 7.40 26.94 36.44
CA PHE A 15 6.67 28.17 36.81
C PHE A 15 6.64 29.23 35.70
N LYS A 16 7.69 29.30 34.86
CA LYS A 16 7.71 30.23 33.71
C LYS A 16 6.72 29.85 32.62
N GLU A 17 6.47 28.56 32.44
CA GLU A 17 5.53 28.06 31.42
C GLU A 17 4.06 28.30 31.83
N ALA A 18 3.75 28.16 33.12
CA ALA A 18 2.42 28.46 33.65
C ALA A 18 2.03 29.94 33.52
N ASP A 19 2.98 30.86 33.70
CA ASP A 19 2.73 32.30 33.54
C ASP A 19 2.59 32.72 32.06
N ALA A 20 3.30 32.04 31.14
CA ALA A 20 3.18 32.26 29.70
C ALA A 20 1.82 31.82 29.12
N ILE A 21 1.21 30.77 29.69
CA ILE A 21 -0.13 30.30 29.29
C ILE A 21 -1.19 31.33 29.70
N LYS A 22 -1.13 31.84 30.94
CA LYS A 22 -2.10 32.82 31.44
C LYS A 22 -2.08 34.14 30.66
N THR A 23 -0.90 34.57 30.21
CA THR A 23 -0.78 35.78 29.38
C THR A 23 -1.39 35.58 27.99
N ARG A 24 -1.22 34.40 27.39
CA ARG A 24 -1.80 34.08 26.07
C ARG A 24 -3.33 33.99 26.12
N ASP A 25 -3.90 33.36 27.14
CA ASP A 25 -5.35 33.27 27.33
C ASP A 25 -6.00 34.64 27.55
N TYR A 26 -5.32 35.53 28.29
CA TYR A 26 -5.76 36.91 28.51
C TYR A 26 -5.75 37.73 27.21
N GLU A 27 -4.71 37.60 26.39
CA GLU A 27 -4.64 38.30 25.09
C GLU A 27 -5.68 37.80 24.09
N GLN A 28 -6.02 36.51 24.14
CA GLN A 28 -7.03 35.92 23.26
C GLN A 28 -8.44 36.36 23.65
N THR A 29 -8.78 36.31 24.94
CA THR A 29 -10.07 36.82 25.43
C THR A 29 -10.23 38.32 25.19
N LYS A 30 -9.14 39.10 25.30
CA LYS A 30 -9.15 40.52 24.94
C LYS A 30 -9.45 40.73 23.45
N ARG A 31 -8.79 40.01 22.54
CA ARG A 31 -9.06 40.10 21.09
C ARG A 31 -10.50 39.73 20.73
N ASP A 32 -11.03 38.66 21.33
CA ASP A 32 -12.40 38.22 21.07
C ASP A 32 -13.43 39.25 21.56
N SER A 33 -13.15 39.92 22.69
CA SER A 33 -14.01 40.99 23.20
C SER A 33 -13.94 42.27 22.36
N GLU A 34 -12.78 42.60 21.78
CA GLU A 34 -12.60 43.73 20.87
C GLU A 34 -13.27 43.47 19.49
N LEU A 35 -13.25 42.22 19.00
CA LEU A 35 -13.91 41.84 17.74
C LEU A 35 -15.45 41.83 17.83
N SER A 36 -16.01 41.62 19.03
CA SER A 36 -17.46 41.49 19.23
C SER A 36 -18.21 42.83 19.14
N ASN A 37 -17.52 43.97 19.21
CA ASN A 37 -18.14 45.29 19.31
C ASN A 37 -18.11 46.11 18.01
N LEU A 38 -17.64 45.54 16.89
CA LEU A 38 -17.57 46.26 15.61
C LEU A 38 -18.83 46.05 14.75
N PRO A 39 -19.58 47.11 14.39
CA PRO A 39 -20.78 47.03 13.54
C PRO A 39 -20.50 46.70 12.04
N GLU A 40 -19.26 46.36 11.67
CA GLU A 40 -18.82 46.10 10.28
C GLU A 40 -18.91 44.63 9.83
N LYS A 41 -19.23 43.70 10.73
CA LYS A 41 -19.22 42.26 10.42
C LYS A 41 -20.19 41.88 9.28
N THR A 42 -21.35 42.53 9.24
CA THR A 42 -22.38 42.35 8.20
C THR A 42 -21.96 42.90 6.83
N ALA A 43 -21.08 43.90 6.77
CA ALA A 43 -20.57 44.46 5.52
C ALA A 43 -19.45 43.58 4.92
N ALA A 44 -18.56 43.07 5.77
CA ALA A 44 -17.52 42.12 5.37
C ALA A 44 -18.10 40.77 4.91
N GLU A 45 -19.18 40.30 5.54
CA GLU A 45 -19.86 39.07 5.12
C GLU A 45 -20.55 39.24 3.75
N ARG A 46 -21.17 40.39 3.47
CA ARG A 46 -21.79 40.67 2.16
C ARG A 46 -20.77 40.78 1.03
N SER A 47 -19.63 41.42 1.25
CA SER A 47 -18.57 41.52 0.22
C SER A 47 -17.93 40.15 -0.04
N GLY A 48 -17.76 39.33 1.01
CA GLY A 48 -17.28 37.94 0.87
C GLY A 48 -18.25 37.05 0.08
N TYR A 49 -19.56 37.23 0.21
CA TYR A 49 -20.55 36.48 -0.60
C TYR A 49 -20.56 36.90 -2.07
N GLN A 50 -20.40 38.19 -2.38
CA GLN A 50 -20.34 38.67 -3.77
C GLN A 50 -19.06 38.25 -4.49
N LEU A 51 -17.92 38.19 -3.77
CA LEU A 51 -16.67 37.67 -4.33
C LEU A 51 -16.78 36.17 -4.68
N ARG A 52 -17.43 35.38 -3.80
CA ARG A 52 -17.68 33.95 -3.99
C ARG A 52 -18.62 33.66 -5.17
N SER A 53 -19.69 34.44 -5.34
CA SER A 53 -20.58 34.32 -6.52
C SER A 53 -19.84 34.58 -7.83
N LYS A 54 -18.94 35.57 -7.88
CA LYS A 54 -18.15 35.87 -9.09
C LYS A 54 -17.05 34.84 -9.38
N GLN A 55 -16.53 34.16 -8.35
CA GLN A 55 -15.60 33.04 -8.52
C GLN A 55 -16.30 31.78 -9.05
N ASN A 56 -17.55 31.54 -8.65
CA ASN A 56 -18.36 30.43 -9.17
C ASN A 56 -18.78 30.65 -10.63
N ASP A 57 -19.15 31.88 -11.02
CA ASP A 57 -19.46 32.21 -12.43
C ASP A 57 -18.25 32.09 -13.37
N ALA A 58 -17.02 32.11 -12.83
CA ALA A 58 -15.78 31.95 -13.59
C ALA A 58 -15.41 30.48 -13.92
N ASN A 59 -16.31 29.52 -13.66
CA ASN A 59 -16.18 28.11 -14.02
C ASN A 59 -14.92 27.41 -13.45
N LEU A 60 -14.44 27.87 -12.29
CA LEU A 60 -13.45 27.14 -11.48
C LEU A 60 -14.23 26.23 -10.52
N GLY A 61 -14.68 25.06 -11.01
CA GLY A 61 -15.45 24.05 -10.24
C GLY A 61 -14.72 23.40 -9.05
N LEU A 62 -13.82 24.12 -8.37
CA LEU A 62 -12.95 23.67 -7.30
C LEU A 62 -13.49 24.03 -5.90
N VAL A 63 -14.35 25.04 -5.79
CA VAL A 63 -14.94 25.49 -4.51
C VAL A 63 -15.95 24.47 -3.97
N ASP A 64 -16.66 23.76 -4.85
CA ASP A 64 -17.64 22.74 -4.45
C ASP A 64 -16.95 21.50 -3.86
N ILE A 65 -15.78 21.12 -4.38
CA ILE A 65 -14.96 20.03 -3.83
C ILE A 65 -14.35 20.45 -2.48
N GLU A 66 -13.84 21.69 -2.37
CA GLU A 66 -13.26 22.25 -1.14
C GLU A 66 -14.28 22.35 0.01
N THR A 67 -15.48 22.84 -0.30
CA THR A 67 -16.59 22.94 0.67
C THR A 67 -17.07 21.54 1.07
N GLY A 68 -17.16 20.63 0.11
CA GLY A 68 -17.49 19.23 0.34
C GLY A 68 -16.51 18.53 1.28
N GLN A 69 -15.20 18.71 1.11
CA GLN A 69 -14.20 18.09 1.98
C GLN A 69 -14.21 18.64 3.40
N LYS A 70 -14.26 19.96 3.57
CA LYS A 70 -14.31 20.56 4.91
C LYS A 70 -15.58 20.16 5.64
N ALA A 71 -16.71 20.07 4.93
CA ALA A 71 -17.95 19.53 5.49
C ALA A 71 -17.80 18.05 5.90
N LYS A 72 -17.19 17.21 5.06
CA LYS A 72 -16.95 15.78 5.35
C LYS A 72 -15.93 15.54 6.47
N GLU A 73 -14.84 16.31 6.56
CA GLU A 73 -13.88 16.22 7.67
C GLU A 73 -14.52 16.68 8.99
N PHE A 74 -15.37 17.71 8.95
CA PHE A 74 -16.13 18.15 10.12
C PHE A 74 -17.17 17.11 10.54
N GLU A 75 -17.86 16.51 9.58
CA GLU A 75 -18.80 15.40 9.80
C GLU A 75 -18.09 14.17 10.39
N LEU A 76 -16.92 13.79 9.86
CA LEU A 76 -16.10 12.70 10.38
C LEU A 76 -15.69 12.95 11.83
N LYS A 77 -15.19 14.15 12.15
CA LYS A 77 -14.85 14.53 13.54
C LYS A 77 -16.07 14.53 14.45
N GLY A 78 -17.22 15.01 13.97
CA GLY A 78 -18.49 14.93 14.70
C GLY A 78 -18.90 13.49 15.00
N LYS A 79 -18.85 12.62 13.98
CA LYS A 79 -19.20 11.19 14.10
C LYS A 79 -18.21 10.40 14.95
N GLN A 80 -16.92 10.72 14.91
CA GLN A 80 -15.92 10.10 15.79
C GLN A 80 -16.15 10.47 17.27
N MET A 81 -16.53 11.72 17.55
CA MET A 81 -16.92 12.12 18.91
C MET A 81 -18.23 11.44 19.35
N GLN A 82 -19.15 11.18 18.42
CA GLN A 82 -20.43 10.54 18.71
C GLN A 82 -20.31 9.00 18.85
N GLY A 83 -19.41 8.37 18.09
CA GLY A 83 -19.11 6.93 18.12
C GLY A 83 -18.47 6.47 19.44
N ALA A 84 -17.77 7.35 20.16
CA ALA A 84 -17.30 7.10 21.52
C ALA A 84 -18.43 6.83 22.54
N LEU A 85 -19.69 7.12 22.18
CA LEU A 85 -20.89 6.91 23.01
C LEU A 85 -21.84 5.81 22.49
N GLY A 86 -21.54 5.15 21.35
CA GLY A 86 -22.12 3.84 21.03
C GLY A 86 -22.49 3.55 19.56
N ARG A 87 -22.34 2.25 19.23
CA ARG A 87 -22.81 1.45 18.07
C ARG A 87 -21.91 1.37 16.83
N ILE A 88 -21.88 0.13 16.30
CA ILE A 88 -21.14 -0.43 15.17
C ILE A 88 -21.43 0.30 13.83
N ASP A 89 -22.57 0.97 13.71
CA ASP A 89 -22.96 1.67 12.47
C ASP A 89 -22.10 2.92 12.20
N ALA A 90 -21.58 3.57 13.25
CA ALA A 90 -20.69 4.72 13.12
C ALA A 90 -19.32 4.32 12.53
N GLU A 91 -18.85 3.09 12.79
CA GLU A 91 -17.56 2.63 12.29
C GLU A 91 -17.56 2.43 10.77
N ASN A 92 -18.67 1.94 10.20
CA ASN A 92 -18.77 1.73 8.75
C ASN A 92 -18.86 3.07 8.00
N GLU A 93 -19.64 4.03 8.51
CA GLU A 93 -19.69 5.38 7.91
C GLU A 93 -18.36 6.13 8.04
N THR A 94 -17.62 5.95 9.14
CA THR A 94 -16.27 6.52 9.26
C THR A 94 -15.30 5.93 8.23
N LYS A 95 -15.38 4.62 7.95
CA LYS A 95 -14.55 3.97 6.94
C LYS A 95 -14.87 4.46 5.53
N ASP A 96 -16.15 4.66 5.21
CA ASP A 96 -16.56 5.17 3.89
C ASP A 96 -16.12 6.63 3.67
N LEU A 97 -16.18 7.46 4.72
CA LEU A 97 -15.64 8.83 4.68
C LEU A 97 -14.11 8.85 4.54
N GLU A 98 -13.40 7.95 5.24
CA GLU A 98 -11.95 7.79 5.09
C GLU A 98 -11.56 7.36 3.67
N VAL A 99 -12.31 6.43 3.06
CA VAL A 99 -12.10 6.01 1.67
C VAL A 99 -12.35 7.17 0.70
N GLN A 100 -13.41 7.98 0.91
CA GLN A 100 -13.65 9.16 0.09
C GLN A 100 -12.56 10.22 0.24
N ILE A 101 -12.09 10.50 1.45
CA ILE A 101 -10.94 11.41 1.69
C ILE A 101 -9.69 10.86 0.99
N GLY A 102 -9.46 9.55 1.04
CA GLY A 102 -8.38 8.89 0.31
C GLY A 102 -8.48 9.08 -1.22
N ASN A 103 -9.68 8.91 -1.78
CA ASN A 103 -9.94 9.12 -3.21
C ASN A 103 -9.75 10.57 -3.64
N ASP A 104 -10.21 11.53 -2.84
CA ASP A 104 -10.04 12.95 -3.17
C ASP A 104 -8.57 13.39 -3.03
N LYS A 105 -7.81 12.80 -2.09
CA LYS A 105 -6.35 12.99 -2.01
C LYS A 105 -5.63 12.45 -3.24
N ALA A 106 -6.05 11.28 -3.73
CA ALA A 106 -5.53 10.74 -4.99
C ALA A 106 -5.89 11.64 -6.18
N LEU A 107 -7.07 12.26 -6.17
CA LEU A 107 -7.49 13.24 -7.18
C LEU A 107 -6.63 14.51 -7.12
N LEU A 108 -6.36 15.06 -5.93
CA LEU A 108 -5.48 16.22 -5.73
C LEU A 108 -4.03 15.93 -6.13
N ALA A 109 -3.52 14.75 -5.82
CA ALA A 109 -2.24 14.28 -6.32
C ALA A 109 -2.25 14.19 -7.86
N SER A 110 -3.35 13.69 -8.45
CA SER A 110 -3.52 13.64 -9.91
C SER A 110 -3.58 15.03 -10.57
N GLU A 111 -4.08 16.05 -9.85
CA GLU A 111 -4.04 17.43 -10.34
C GLU A 111 -2.64 18.01 -10.32
N LEU A 112 -1.87 17.78 -9.25
CA LEU A 112 -0.46 18.20 -9.19
C LEU A 112 0.40 17.49 -10.24
N VAL A 113 0.06 16.25 -10.59
CA VAL A 113 0.71 15.49 -11.68
C VAL A 113 0.53 16.17 -13.05
N LYS A 114 -0.55 16.93 -13.24
CA LYS A 114 -0.82 17.68 -14.49
C LYS A 114 -0.11 19.03 -14.55
N VAL A 115 0.38 19.55 -13.43
CA VAL A 115 1.11 20.83 -13.39
C VAL A 115 2.50 20.61 -13.99
N ASP A 116 2.93 21.53 -14.86
CA ASP A 116 4.29 21.50 -15.37
C ASP A 116 5.28 21.60 -14.22
N VAL A 117 6.38 20.84 -14.30
CA VAL A 117 7.31 20.69 -13.16
C VAL A 117 7.91 22.03 -12.73
N GLN A 118 8.00 22.99 -13.66
CA GLN A 118 8.49 24.35 -13.41
C GLN A 118 7.51 25.18 -12.57
N ASP A 119 6.21 24.92 -12.67
CA ASP A 119 5.15 25.63 -11.93
C ASP A 119 4.74 24.89 -10.65
N LEU A 120 5.19 23.65 -10.48
CA LEU A 120 4.87 22.81 -9.34
C LEU A 120 5.23 23.46 -7.98
N PRO A 121 6.37 24.15 -7.79
CA PRO A 121 6.65 24.84 -6.52
C PRO A 121 5.58 25.87 -6.14
N ARG A 122 5.18 26.69 -7.11
CA ARG A 122 4.14 27.71 -6.92
C ARG A 122 2.79 27.06 -6.66
N ALA A 123 2.44 26.01 -7.39
CA ALA A 123 1.18 25.28 -7.19
C ALA A 123 1.10 24.63 -5.81
N VAL A 124 2.19 23.99 -5.35
CA VAL A 124 2.29 23.39 -4.02
C VAL A 124 2.17 24.46 -2.93
N MET A 125 2.85 25.59 -3.08
CA MET A 125 2.74 26.72 -2.15
C MET A 125 1.31 27.25 -2.07
N LEU A 126 0.68 27.56 -3.22
CA LEU A 126 -0.68 28.09 -3.25
C LEU A 126 -1.68 27.12 -2.62
N LYS A 127 -1.57 25.81 -2.93
CA LYS A 127 -2.43 24.78 -2.32
C LYS A 127 -2.15 24.62 -0.82
N LYS A 128 -0.91 24.76 -0.37
CA LYS A 128 -0.55 24.76 1.07
C LYS A 128 -1.13 25.99 1.80
N GLN A 129 -0.99 27.19 1.22
CA GLN A 129 -1.54 28.43 1.78
C GLN A 129 -3.08 28.41 1.84
N ALA A 130 -3.73 27.79 0.86
CA ALA A 130 -5.17 27.57 0.87
C ALA A 130 -5.62 26.50 1.89
N GLY A 131 -4.67 25.79 2.54
CA GLY A 131 -4.97 24.70 3.47
C GLY A 131 -5.44 23.41 2.77
N VAL A 132 -5.26 23.30 1.46
CA VAL A 132 -5.66 22.14 0.65
C VAL A 132 -4.64 21.01 0.78
N LEU A 133 -3.35 21.35 0.82
CA LEU A 133 -2.28 20.37 1.03
C LEU A 133 -1.79 20.40 2.48
N LYS A 134 -1.76 19.23 3.12
CA LYS A 134 -1.06 19.05 4.40
C LYS A 134 0.46 19.12 4.15
N GLU A 135 1.24 19.46 5.18
CA GLU A 135 2.71 19.60 5.06
C GLU A 135 3.37 18.35 4.47
N ALA A 136 2.90 17.16 4.87
CA ALA A 136 3.40 15.88 4.36
C ALA A 136 3.15 15.69 2.86
N GLU A 137 1.98 16.13 2.37
CA GLU A 137 1.59 16.01 0.96
C GLU A 137 2.36 17.03 0.09
N ALA A 138 2.56 18.24 0.61
CA ALA A 138 3.43 19.24 -0.01
C ALA A 138 4.88 18.73 -0.13
N GLY A 139 5.39 18.07 0.93
CA GLY A 139 6.68 17.40 0.90
C GLY A 139 6.74 16.32 -0.18
N GLN A 140 5.75 15.44 -0.23
CA GLN A 140 5.68 14.37 -1.23
C GLN A 140 5.64 14.91 -2.67
N ALA A 141 4.88 15.98 -2.93
CA ALA A 141 4.84 16.63 -4.22
C ALA A 141 6.19 17.25 -4.60
N ALA A 142 6.88 17.88 -3.64
CA ALA A 142 8.23 18.41 -3.85
C ALA A 142 9.23 17.31 -4.20
N PHE A 143 9.19 16.18 -3.46
CA PHE A 143 10.01 15.00 -3.75
C PHE A 143 9.75 14.42 -5.15
N ALA A 144 8.49 14.33 -5.57
CA ALA A 144 8.14 13.88 -6.91
C ALA A 144 8.64 14.82 -8.01
N GLY A 145 8.58 16.14 -7.79
CA GLY A 145 9.15 17.15 -8.69
C GLY A 145 10.67 17.00 -8.85
N ILE A 146 11.38 16.87 -7.73
CA ILE A 146 12.82 16.62 -7.69
C ILE A 146 13.17 15.33 -8.44
N ALA A 147 12.46 14.24 -8.15
CA ALA A 147 12.69 12.93 -8.79
C ALA A 147 12.52 13.01 -10.31
N LYS A 148 11.47 13.71 -10.79
CA LYS A 148 11.21 13.87 -12.22
C LYS A 148 12.30 14.70 -12.93
N LEU A 149 12.73 15.82 -12.35
CA LEU A 149 13.80 16.66 -12.94
C LEU A 149 15.14 15.92 -12.96
N SER A 150 15.46 15.22 -11.86
CA SER A 150 16.65 14.38 -11.75
C SER A 150 16.65 13.27 -12.81
N HIS A 151 15.51 12.59 -13.01
CA HIS A 151 15.38 11.51 -14.00
C HIS A 151 15.58 11.98 -15.45
N ILE A 152 15.09 13.18 -15.78
CA ILE A 152 15.24 13.76 -17.13
C ILE A 152 16.65 14.33 -17.34
N GLY A 153 17.44 14.49 -16.27
CA GLY A 153 18.78 15.10 -16.32
C GLY A 153 18.74 16.63 -16.45
N ASP A 154 17.63 17.27 -16.10
CA ASP A 154 17.49 18.73 -16.14
C ASP A 154 18.05 19.36 -14.85
N HIS A 155 19.38 19.44 -14.76
CA HIS A 155 20.07 19.98 -13.59
C HIS A 155 19.73 21.46 -13.34
N GLN A 156 19.53 22.27 -14.38
CA GLN A 156 19.20 23.69 -14.25
C GLN A 156 17.77 23.87 -13.74
N GLY A 157 16.81 23.10 -14.30
CA GLY A 157 15.45 23.06 -13.80
C GLY A 157 15.39 22.61 -12.34
N LEU A 158 16.21 21.63 -11.95
CA LEU A 158 16.30 21.15 -10.57
C LEU A 158 16.82 22.22 -9.61
N VAL A 159 17.90 22.93 -9.96
CA VAL A 159 18.43 24.05 -9.16
C VAL A 159 17.36 25.12 -8.96
N LYS A 160 16.69 25.54 -10.04
CA LYS A 160 15.60 26.51 -9.98
C LYS A 160 14.47 26.01 -9.09
N PHE A 161 14.03 24.76 -9.26
CA PHE A 161 12.96 24.15 -8.48
C PHE A 161 13.25 24.16 -6.97
N ILE A 162 14.48 23.79 -6.57
CA ILE A 162 14.88 23.79 -5.16
C ILE A 162 14.86 25.21 -4.57
N ASN A 163 15.41 26.19 -5.30
CA ASN A 163 15.41 27.58 -4.88
C ASN A 163 13.99 28.16 -4.79
N ASP A 164 13.12 27.86 -5.77
CA ASP A 164 11.72 28.28 -5.78
C ASP A 164 10.99 27.68 -4.57
N MET A 165 11.11 26.36 -4.33
CA MET A 165 10.53 25.70 -3.16
C MET A 165 11.01 26.34 -1.84
N ALA A 166 12.30 26.62 -1.72
CA ALA A 166 12.84 27.28 -0.54
C ALA A 166 12.29 28.69 -0.34
N SER A 167 12.15 29.48 -1.40
CA SER A 167 11.59 30.84 -1.35
C SER A 167 10.13 30.86 -0.91
N THR A 168 9.40 29.77 -1.15
CA THR A 168 7.99 29.62 -0.78
C THR A 168 7.76 29.10 0.63
N SER A 169 8.81 28.70 1.36
CA SER A 169 8.64 28.17 2.72
C SER A 169 8.39 29.30 3.72
N PRO A 170 7.27 29.28 4.46
CA PRO A 170 7.03 30.26 5.52
C PRO A 170 8.03 30.09 6.67
N ASP A 171 8.50 31.22 7.20
CA ASP A 171 9.19 31.43 8.48
C ASP A 171 10.46 30.62 8.75
N GLY A 172 11.59 31.12 8.24
CA GLY A 172 12.93 30.80 8.77
C GLY A 172 13.55 29.48 8.30
N LYS A 173 12.90 28.78 7.36
CA LYS A 173 13.47 27.62 6.66
C LYS A 173 14.15 28.01 5.35
N SER A 174 14.69 29.22 5.28
CA SER A 174 15.48 29.65 4.13
C SER A 174 16.74 28.80 4.04
N LEU A 175 17.17 28.54 2.81
CA LEU A 175 18.48 27.93 2.57
C LEU A 175 19.59 28.83 3.10
N SER A 176 20.68 28.24 3.59
CA SER A 176 21.86 29.00 4.01
C SER A 176 22.43 29.87 2.90
N THR A 177 22.37 29.36 1.66
CA THR A 177 22.81 29.99 0.42
C THR A 177 21.93 29.49 -0.73
N PRO A 178 21.74 30.27 -1.81
CA PRO A 178 21.07 29.77 -3.01
C PRO A 178 21.82 28.57 -3.60
N VAL A 179 21.07 27.57 -4.08
CA VAL A 179 21.64 26.44 -4.81
C VAL A 179 22.13 26.93 -6.17
N THR A 180 23.34 26.54 -6.57
CA THR A 180 23.91 26.84 -7.89
C THR A 180 24.06 25.61 -8.77
N ARG A 181 24.29 24.44 -8.16
CA ARG A 181 24.32 23.15 -8.85
C ARG A 181 23.87 22.02 -7.94
N VAL A 182 23.64 20.85 -8.54
CA VAL A 182 23.31 19.62 -7.81
C VAL A 182 24.30 18.54 -8.23
N ASP A 183 25.02 17.99 -7.26
CA ASP A 183 25.99 16.91 -7.46
C ASP A 183 25.44 15.59 -6.90
N THR A 184 26.09 14.48 -7.25
CA THR A 184 25.78 13.15 -6.71
C THR A 184 27.02 12.58 -6.04
N ILE A 185 26.90 12.15 -4.78
CA ILE A 185 27.98 11.54 -4.00
C ILE A 185 27.55 10.15 -3.48
N PRO A 186 28.47 9.22 -3.23
CA PRO A 186 28.12 7.94 -2.59
C PRO A 186 27.43 8.15 -1.24
N ASN A 187 26.39 7.38 -0.96
CA ASN A 187 25.72 7.43 0.35
C ASN A 187 26.59 6.69 1.39
N PRO A 188 27.05 7.36 2.47
CA PRO A 188 27.89 6.70 3.48
C PRO A 188 27.15 5.59 4.24
N ASP A 189 25.81 5.64 4.28
CA ASP A 189 24.98 4.71 5.04
C ASP A 189 24.48 3.51 4.20
N ASP A 190 24.40 3.63 2.87
CA ASP A 190 24.03 2.55 1.94
C ASP A 190 24.98 2.55 0.73
N PRO A 191 25.93 1.59 0.63
CA PRO A 191 26.90 1.55 -0.46
C PRO A 191 26.27 1.30 -1.85
N ASN A 192 24.98 0.92 -1.90
CA ASN A 192 24.24 0.73 -3.15
C ASN A 192 23.36 1.93 -3.51
N ASP A 193 23.52 3.05 -2.81
CA ASP A 193 22.78 4.29 -3.04
C ASP A 193 23.74 5.46 -3.19
N ASN A 194 23.26 6.49 -3.87
CA ASN A 194 23.93 7.78 -3.95
C ASN A 194 23.03 8.86 -3.33
N LEU A 195 23.65 9.90 -2.78
CA LEU A 195 22.99 11.11 -2.34
C LEU A 195 23.11 12.18 -3.40
N MET A 196 21.97 12.73 -3.82
CA MET A 196 21.90 13.95 -4.59
C MET A 196 22.02 15.14 -3.62
N VAL A 197 23.05 15.98 -3.76
CA VAL A 197 23.39 17.06 -2.83
C VAL A 197 23.29 18.41 -3.53
N ALA A 198 22.55 19.34 -2.94
CA ALA A 198 22.49 20.72 -3.41
C ALA A 198 23.77 21.47 -2.99
N ILE A 199 24.45 22.10 -3.94
CA ILE A 199 25.72 22.81 -3.74
C ILE A 199 25.52 24.31 -3.99
N GLY A 200 26.04 25.12 -3.07
CA GLY A 200 26.00 26.58 -3.14
C GLY A 200 27.11 27.16 -4.04
N GLU A 201 27.14 28.48 -4.17
CA GLU A 201 28.17 29.19 -4.97
C GLU A 201 29.60 28.97 -4.42
N ASP A 202 29.73 28.78 -3.10
CA ASP A 202 30.98 28.51 -2.42
C ASP A 202 31.50 27.06 -2.58
N GLY A 203 30.79 26.24 -3.36
CA GLY A 203 31.11 24.84 -3.59
C GLY A 203 30.81 23.92 -2.40
N LYS A 204 30.13 24.41 -1.35
CA LYS A 204 29.74 23.62 -0.18
C LYS A 204 28.29 23.14 -0.26
N PRO A 205 27.93 22.05 0.45
CA PRO A 205 26.55 21.64 0.59
C PRO A 205 25.69 22.76 1.20
N VAL A 206 24.55 23.04 0.56
CA VAL A 206 23.57 23.99 1.08
C VAL A 206 22.87 23.38 2.29
N LEU A 207 22.74 24.16 3.37
CA LEU A 207 22.08 23.73 4.59
C LEU A 207 20.63 24.20 4.62
N ASP A 208 19.74 23.37 5.15
CA ASP A 208 18.36 23.75 5.48
C ASP A 208 18.32 24.66 6.72
N GLY A 209 17.14 25.20 7.05
CA GLY A 209 16.96 26.04 8.24
C GLY A 209 17.23 25.34 9.59
N ARG A 210 17.53 24.03 9.59
CA ARG A 210 17.94 23.24 10.76
C ARG A 210 19.44 22.93 10.75
N GLY A 211 20.19 23.39 9.75
CA GLY A 211 21.62 23.15 9.60
C GLY A 211 21.98 21.80 8.98
N ASN A 212 21.02 21.06 8.42
CA ASN A 212 21.28 19.79 7.74
C ASN A 212 21.59 20.04 6.26
N ALA A 213 22.54 19.28 5.70
CA ALA A 213 22.79 19.34 4.26
C ALA A 213 21.56 18.88 3.47
N MET A 214 21.15 19.70 2.51
CA MET A 214 20.10 19.41 1.54
C MET A 214 20.54 18.26 0.62
N SER A 215 20.22 17.05 1.05
CA SER A 215 20.60 15.81 0.36
C SER A 215 19.43 14.85 0.27
N TYR A 216 19.36 14.11 -0.84
CA TYR A 216 18.27 13.19 -1.14
C TYR A 216 18.82 11.87 -1.65
N SER A 217 18.35 10.76 -1.08
CA SER A 217 18.65 9.41 -1.58
C SER A 217 18.14 9.24 -3.01
N THR A 218 19.01 8.89 -3.95
CA THR A 218 18.64 8.62 -5.34
C THR A 218 17.71 7.42 -5.45
N LYS A 219 17.92 6.39 -4.62
CA LYS A 219 17.03 5.23 -4.49
C LYS A 219 15.65 5.62 -3.99
N ALA A 220 15.54 6.55 -3.03
CA ALA A 220 14.25 7.08 -2.58
C ALA A 220 13.57 7.91 -3.68
N LEU A 221 14.31 8.78 -4.37
CA LEU A 221 13.78 9.54 -5.51
C LEU A 221 13.24 8.62 -6.61
N ASN A 222 13.93 7.52 -6.91
CA ASN A 222 13.50 6.54 -7.90
C ASN A 222 12.17 5.83 -7.56
N GLN A 223 11.73 5.85 -6.30
CA GLN A 223 10.41 5.32 -5.92
C GLN A 223 9.26 6.25 -6.32
N PHE A 224 9.53 7.55 -6.50
CA PHE A 224 8.56 8.54 -6.92
C PHE A 224 8.47 8.70 -8.44
N ILE A 225 9.42 8.15 -9.19
CA ILE A 225 9.32 8.07 -10.64
C ILE A 225 8.28 7.01 -10.96
N PRO A 226 7.17 7.36 -11.64
CA PRO A 226 6.19 6.37 -12.04
C PRO A 226 6.88 5.33 -12.91
N LYS A 227 6.96 4.10 -12.41
CA LYS A 227 7.47 2.98 -13.20
C LYS A 227 6.58 2.86 -14.43
N PRO A 228 7.15 2.75 -15.64
CA PRO A 228 6.33 2.53 -16.82
C PRO A 228 5.45 1.31 -16.56
N GLU A 229 4.13 1.48 -16.67
CA GLU A 229 3.20 0.35 -16.54
C GLU A 229 3.56 -0.65 -17.63
N THR A 230 4.14 -1.77 -17.24
CA THR A 230 4.40 -2.89 -18.14
C THR A 230 3.08 -3.63 -18.33
N LYS A 231 2.22 -3.12 -19.21
CA LYS A 231 1.04 -3.87 -19.65
C LYS A 231 1.52 -5.04 -20.50
N SER A 232 1.31 -6.25 -20.00
CA SER A 232 1.47 -7.47 -20.79
C SER A 232 0.37 -7.49 -21.85
N LEU A 233 0.74 -7.31 -23.11
CA LEU A 233 -0.19 -7.32 -24.23
C LEU A 233 -0.48 -8.75 -24.66
N LYS A 234 -1.75 -9.05 -24.93
CA LYS A 234 -2.12 -10.30 -25.59
C LYS A 234 -1.65 -10.26 -27.05
N PRO A 235 -1.37 -11.42 -27.66
CA PRO A 235 -1.06 -11.47 -29.09
C PRO A 235 -2.16 -10.83 -29.92
N GLY A 236 -1.80 -9.98 -30.89
CA GLY A 236 -2.75 -9.19 -31.70
C GLY A 236 -3.31 -7.94 -31.01
N GLU A 237 -3.07 -7.76 -29.71
CA GLU A 237 -3.50 -6.55 -29.00
C GLU A 237 -2.64 -5.36 -29.44
N THR A 238 -3.31 -4.24 -29.73
CA THR A 238 -2.66 -3.02 -30.17
C THR A 238 -2.73 -1.96 -29.09
N ILE A 239 -1.58 -1.46 -28.66
CA ILE A 239 -1.49 -0.21 -27.90
C ILE A 239 -1.32 0.95 -28.87
N GLY A 240 -1.87 2.08 -28.49
CA GLY A 240 -1.82 3.31 -29.25
C GLY A 240 -2.20 4.49 -28.38
N THR A 241 -1.99 5.68 -28.92
CA THR A 241 -2.40 6.91 -28.29
C THR A 241 -3.70 7.38 -28.93
N MET A 242 -4.63 7.88 -28.12
CA MET A 242 -5.81 8.56 -28.64
C MET A 242 -5.45 10.02 -28.90
N GLY A 243 -5.53 10.43 -30.17
CA GLY A 243 -5.33 11.82 -30.56
C GLY A 243 -6.41 12.73 -29.97
N ARG A 244 -6.14 14.05 -29.93
CA ARG A 244 -7.11 15.05 -29.42
C ARG A 244 -8.43 15.08 -30.20
N ASN A 245 -8.43 14.61 -31.44
CA ASN A 245 -9.62 14.45 -32.29
C ASN A 245 -10.36 13.12 -32.06
N GLY A 246 -9.96 12.33 -31.05
CA GLY A 246 -10.51 10.99 -30.78
C GLY A 246 -9.99 9.89 -31.71
N GLN A 247 -9.10 10.21 -32.66
CA GLN A 247 -8.54 9.21 -33.56
C GLN A 247 -7.47 8.38 -32.83
N PHE A 248 -7.64 7.06 -32.82
CA PHE A 248 -6.66 6.13 -32.27
C PHE A 248 -5.49 5.94 -33.24
N SER A 249 -4.28 6.25 -32.79
CA SER A 249 -3.04 6.03 -33.53
C SER A 249 -2.29 4.85 -32.92
N PRO A 250 -2.25 3.68 -33.57
CA PRO A 250 -1.56 2.51 -33.03
C PRO A 250 -0.06 2.78 -32.96
N SER A 251 0.54 2.56 -31.79
CA SER A 251 1.99 2.70 -31.56
C SER A 251 2.68 1.35 -31.63
N TYR A 252 2.02 0.27 -31.21
CA TYR A 252 2.55 -1.07 -31.26
C TYR A 252 1.42 -2.10 -31.27
N THR A 253 1.46 -3.01 -32.23
CA THR A 253 0.60 -4.20 -32.25
C THR A 253 1.46 -5.38 -31.83
N ALA A 254 1.10 -6.03 -30.73
CA ALA A 254 1.75 -7.26 -30.30
C ALA A 254 1.63 -8.26 -31.46
N PRO A 255 2.74 -8.84 -31.95
CA PRO A 255 2.68 -9.75 -33.07
C PRO A 255 1.68 -10.85 -32.76
N GLU A 256 0.79 -11.15 -33.71
CA GLU A 256 0.01 -12.38 -33.65
C GLU A 256 0.99 -13.51 -33.39
N ARG A 257 0.72 -14.30 -32.36
CA ARG A 257 1.58 -15.44 -32.03
C ARG A 257 1.56 -16.38 -33.24
N GLN A 258 2.56 -16.27 -34.10
CA GLN A 258 2.90 -17.33 -35.08
C GLN A 258 3.42 -18.58 -34.39
N TYR A 259 3.63 -18.51 -33.08
CA TYR A 259 3.80 -19.71 -32.27
C TYR A 259 2.43 -20.24 -31.89
N PRO A 260 2.06 -21.46 -32.32
CA PRO A 260 0.82 -22.07 -31.89
C PRO A 260 0.73 -21.94 -30.37
N LEU A 261 -0.44 -21.47 -29.91
CA LEU A 261 -0.83 -21.60 -28.50
C LEU A 261 -0.42 -23.00 -28.02
N HIS A 262 0.03 -23.08 -26.77
CA HIS A 262 0.54 -24.28 -26.10
C HIS A 262 -0.48 -25.44 -25.98
N GLY A 263 -1.21 -25.78 -27.04
CA GLY A 263 -1.99 -26.99 -27.22
C GLY A 263 -1.28 -28.04 -28.08
N ASP A 264 -0.36 -27.65 -28.98
CA ASP A 264 0.21 -28.60 -29.99
C ASP A 264 1.74 -28.71 -30.00
N LYS A 265 2.45 -27.92 -29.20
CA LYS A 265 3.87 -28.20 -28.98
C LYS A 265 3.95 -29.27 -27.91
N GLY A 266 4.31 -30.48 -28.32
CA GLY A 266 4.54 -31.61 -27.41
C GLY A 266 5.43 -31.23 -26.21
N PRO A 267 5.51 -32.12 -25.20
CA PRO A 267 6.15 -31.81 -23.92
C PRO A 267 7.55 -31.22 -24.11
N SER A 268 7.88 -30.17 -23.34
CA SER A 268 9.21 -29.56 -23.32
C SER A 268 10.28 -30.59 -22.90
N LEU A 269 11.56 -30.34 -23.18
CA LEU A 269 12.64 -31.27 -22.81
C LEU A 269 12.64 -31.63 -21.31
N ALA A 270 12.33 -30.66 -20.43
CA ALA A 270 12.20 -30.90 -19.00
C ALA A 270 10.98 -31.79 -18.68
N GLN A 271 9.86 -31.60 -19.37
CA GLN A 271 8.66 -32.43 -19.23
C GLN A 271 8.88 -33.85 -19.77
N GLN A 272 9.61 -34.00 -20.88
CA GLN A 272 9.99 -35.31 -21.43
C GLN A 272 10.89 -36.08 -20.47
N THR A 273 11.89 -35.40 -19.91
CA THR A 273 12.77 -35.98 -18.86
C THR A 273 11.94 -36.44 -17.66
N MET A 274 10.97 -35.64 -17.22
CA MET A 274 10.09 -36.01 -16.12
C MET A 274 9.21 -37.21 -16.48
N ASN A 275 8.62 -37.23 -17.68
CA ASN A 275 7.81 -38.36 -18.16
C ASN A 275 8.63 -39.65 -18.21
N GLN A 276 9.89 -39.60 -18.64
CA GLN A 276 10.81 -40.74 -18.62
C GLN A 276 11.10 -41.23 -17.19
N GLN A 277 11.31 -40.31 -16.23
CA GLN A 277 11.51 -40.68 -14.83
C GLN A 277 10.28 -41.37 -14.22
N ILE A 278 9.08 -40.90 -14.58
CA ILE A 278 7.81 -41.52 -14.17
C ILE A 278 7.72 -42.95 -14.74
N GLU A 279 8.02 -43.14 -16.03
CA GLU A 279 8.01 -44.47 -16.68
C GLU A 279 9.01 -45.44 -16.06
N ILE A 280 10.25 -45.00 -15.84
CA ILE A 280 11.28 -45.82 -15.20
C ILE A 280 10.82 -46.23 -13.80
N SER A 281 10.22 -45.31 -13.05
CA SER A 281 9.69 -45.60 -11.71
C SER A 281 8.53 -46.59 -11.75
N ARG A 282 7.58 -46.45 -12.68
CA ARG A 282 6.49 -47.42 -12.88
C ARG A 282 7.01 -48.80 -13.26
N ARG A 283 8.02 -48.86 -14.14
CA ARG A 283 8.66 -50.13 -14.53
C ARG A 283 9.36 -50.81 -13.35
N LYS A 284 10.00 -50.06 -12.46
CA LYS A 284 10.64 -50.61 -11.25
C LYS A 284 9.64 -51.16 -10.24
N LEU A 285 8.43 -50.60 -10.17
CA LEU A 285 7.37 -51.08 -9.29
C LEU A 285 6.55 -52.21 -9.90
N ALA A 286 6.61 -52.38 -11.23
CA ALA A 286 5.93 -53.47 -11.92
C ALA A 286 6.46 -54.83 -11.42
N GLY A 287 5.56 -55.66 -10.90
CA GLY A 287 5.89 -56.98 -10.35
C GLY A 287 6.18 -56.99 -8.84
N ILE A 288 6.24 -55.84 -8.18
CA ILE A 288 6.25 -55.77 -6.71
C ILE A 288 4.80 -55.78 -6.22
N ASP A 289 4.51 -56.61 -5.22
CA ASP A 289 3.18 -56.66 -4.63
C ASP A 289 2.80 -55.31 -3.98
N PRO A 290 1.57 -54.79 -4.18
CA PRO A 290 1.16 -53.50 -3.61
C PRO A 290 1.26 -53.43 -2.07
N ALA A 291 1.05 -54.53 -1.35
CA ALA A 291 1.21 -54.54 0.10
C ALA A 291 2.69 -54.41 0.50
N GLU A 292 3.59 -55.03 -0.28
CA GLU A 292 5.04 -54.86 -0.11
C GLU A 292 5.49 -53.43 -0.39
N ILE A 293 4.98 -52.78 -1.45
CA ILE A 293 5.23 -51.36 -1.72
C ILE A 293 4.79 -50.51 -0.53
N ARG A 294 3.56 -50.69 -0.01
CA ARG A 294 3.10 -49.93 1.17
C ARG A 294 4.01 -50.15 2.38
N ARG A 295 4.33 -51.40 2.70
CA ARG A 295 5.20 -51.76 3.83
C ARG A 295 6.57 -51.10 3.71
N LYS A 296 7.21 -51.14 2.54
CA LYS A 296 8.57 -50.60 2.36
C LYS A 296 8.61 -49.08 2.14
N THR A 297 7.50 -48.42 1.84
CA THR A 297 7.46 -46.97 1.61
C THR A 297 6.95 -46.16 2.80
N GLN A 298 6.36 -46.81 3.81
CA GLN A 298 5.89 -46.16 5.03
C GLN A 298 7.05 -45.94 6.01
N LYS A 299 7.38 -44.68 6.32
CA LYS A 299 8.51 -44.34 7.21
C LYS A 299 8.31 -44.85 8.66
N PHE A 300 7.07 -44.83 9.13
CA PHE A 300 6.71 -45.24 10.49
C PHE A 300 5.66 -46.33 10.44
N THR A 301 5.75 -47.31 11.33
CA THR A 301 4.71 -48.32 11.56
C THR A 301 3.41 -47.69 12.08
N ASN A 302 2.31 -48.45 12.08
CA ASN A 302 1.02 -47.98 12.60
C ASN A 302 1.03 -47.60 14.09
N THR A 303 2.07 -47.97 14.84
CA THR A 303 2.28 -47.57 16.24
C THR A 303 3.12 -46.29 16.39
N GLY A 304 3.53 -45.67 15.29
CA GLY A 304 4.35 -44.46 15.27
C GLY A 304 5.86 -44.71 15.45
N ARG A 305 6.31 -45.97 15.57
CA ARG A 305 7.74 -46.33 15.61
C ARG A 305 8.34 -46.38 14.22
N ASP A 306 9.64 -46.12 14.10
CA ASP A 306 10.39 -46.26 12.85
C ASP A 306 10.20 -47.65 12.23
N ASN A 307 9.99 -47.68 10.92
CA ASN A 307 9.80 -48.92 10.18
C ASN A 307 11.17 -49.47 9.71
N PRO A 308 11.61 -50.64 10.17
CA PRO A 308 12.90 -51.21 9.78
C PRO A 308 12.96 -51.61 8.30
N ASP A 309 11.80 -51.81 7.66
CA ASP A 309 11.69 -52.19 6.26
C ASP A 309 11.63 -50.98 5.32
N PHE A 310 11.75 -49.75 5.84
CA PHE A 310 11.64 -48.55 5.01
C PHE A 310 12.80 -48.45 4.01
N ASP A 311 12.45 -48.45 2.73
CA ASP A 311 13.36 -48.25 1.61
C ASP A 311 13.15 -46.83 1.03
N PRO A 312 14.09 -45.89 1.26
CA PRO A 312 13.96 -44.52 0.75
C PRO A 312 14.02 -44.44 -0.79
N ALA A 313 14.71 -45.38 -1.46
CA ALA A 313 14.76 -45.42 -2.92
C ALA A 313 13.43 -45.90 -3.50
N LEU A 314 12.83 -46.95 -2.92
CA LEU A 314 11.51 -47.43 -3.32
C LEU A 314 10.43 -46.38 -3.04
N SER A 315 10.51 -45.67 -1.90
CA SER A 315 9.59 -44.57 -1.56
C SER A 315 9.64 -43.45 -2.59
N ASN A 316 10.83 -43.06 -3.05
CA ASN A 316 10.97 -42.06 -4.10
C ASN A 316 10.40 -42.54 -5.44
N HIS A 317 10.62 -43.81 -5.81
CA HIS A 317 10.03 -44.37 -7.03
C HIS A 317 8.50 -44.47 -6.95
N ALA A 318 7.94 -44.89 -5.81
CA ALA A 318 6.49 -44.89 -5.57
C ALA A 318 5.88 -43.49 -5.73
N ARG A 319 6.54 -42.47 -5.16
CA ARG A 319 6.11 -41.07 -5.27
C ARG A 319 6.19 -40.52 -6.69
N LEU A 320 7.19 -40.92 -7.49
CA LEU A 320 7.29 -40.50 -8.89
C LEU A 320 6.29 -41.25 -9.77
N ALA A 321 6.10 -42.55 -9.54
CA ALA A 321 5.18 -43.38 -10.32
C ALA A 321 3.72 -42.94 -10.16
N SER A 322 3.35 -42.41 -8.99
CA SER A 322 2.01 -41.87 -8.71
C SER A 322 1.75 -40.48 -9.28
N LYS A 323 2.74 -39.84 -9.93
CA LYS A 323 2.49 -38.60 -10.67
C LYS A 323 1.92 -38.91 -12.05
N ARG A 324 1.02 -38.04 -12.51
CA ARG A 324 0.56 -38.00 -13.91
C ARG A 324 1.67 -37.42 -14.80
N LYS A 325 1.87 -38.00 -15.98
CA LYS A 325 2.74 -37.43 -17.02
C LYS A 325 2.18 -36.11 -17.56
N TYR A 326 3.06 -35.32 -18.18
CA TYR A 326 2.64 -34.20 -19.03
C TYR A 326 2.15 -34.74 -20.37
N GLY A 327 0.92 -34.40 -20.75
CA GLY A 327 0.24 -34.95 -21.93
C GLY A 327 -0.59 -36.18 -21.58
N ASP A 328 -0.77 -37.07 -22.55
CA ASP A 328 -1.61 -38.27 -22.40
C ASP A 328 -0.94 -39.32 -21.51
N ASP A 329 -1.71 -39.86 -20.54
CA ASP A 329 -1.21 -40.84 -19.57
C ASP A 329 -2.26 -41.91 -19.25
N SER A 330 -2.46 -42.82 -20.20
CA SER A 330 -3.45 -43.90 -20.09
C SER A 330 -3.29 -44.76 -18.82
N TRP A 331 -2.06 -44.98 -18.35
CA TRP A 331 -1.81 -45.74 -17.12
C TRP A 331 -2.36 -45.04 -15.88
N TYR A 332 -2.20 -43.72 -15.80
CA TYR A 332 -2.69 -42.93 -14.66
C TYR A 332 -4.22 -42.77 -14.74
N ASP A 333 -4.72 -42.49 -15.94
CA ASP A 333 -6.14 -42.23 -16.16
C ASP A 333 -6.98 -43.51 -15.88
N GLN A 334 -6.47 -44.71 -16.22
CA GLN A 334 -7.10 -46.00 -15.85
C GLN A 334 -7.13 -46.25 -14.33
N GLN A 335 -6.17 -45.75 -13.55
CA GLN A 335 -6.20 -45.87 -12.09
C GLN A 335 -7.21 -44.91 -11.43
N GLY A 336 -7.42 -43.74 -12.05
CA GLY A 336 -8.41 -42.75 -11.62
C GLY A 336 -9.84 -43.26 -11.81
N GLU A 337 -10.13 -43.92 -12.94
CA GLU A 337 -11.48 -44.42 -13.25
C GLU A 337 -11.98 -45.50 -12.28
N GLY A 338 -11.08 -46.23 -11.60
CA GLY A 338 -11.45 -47.25 -10.61
C GLY A 338 -11.58 -46.76 -9.16
N THR A 339 -11.18 -45.51 -8.86
CA THR A 339 -11.10 -45.02 -7.46
C THR A 339 -11.62 -43.60 -7.25
N GLN A 340 -12.16 -42.93 -8.29
CA GLN A 340 -12.74 -41.58 -8.19
C GLN A 340 -14.27 -41.53 -8.39
N ALA A 341 -14.97 -42.62 -8.09
CA ALA A 341 -16.44 -42.64 -8.05
C ALA A 341 -17.02 -43.29 -6.79
N ASP A 342 -16.23 -43.39 -5.71
CA ASP A 342 -16.84 -43.44 -4.37
C ASP A 342 -16.93 -42.00 -3.88
N ASP A 343 -18.18 -41.56 -3.76
CA ASP A 343 -18.62 -40.31 -3.20
C ASP A 343 -17.61 -39.68 -2.23
N LYS A 344 -17.32 -38.40 -2.42
CA LYS A 344 -17.17 -37.53 -1.26
C LYS A 344 -18.45 -37.72 -0.45
N LYS A 345 -18.48 -38.71 0.44
CA LYS A 345 -19.49 -38.80 1.48
C LYS A 345 -19.55 -37.38 2.05
N PRO A 346 -20.75 -36.77 2.11
CA PRO A 346 -20.87 -35.40 2.60
C PRO A 346 -20.03 -35.31 3.87
N GLN A 347 -19.02 -34.44 3.88
CA GLN A 347 -18.14 -34.27 5.02
C GLN A 347 -19.05 -34.14 6.24
N SER A 348 -18.85 -35.04 7.20
CA SER A 348 -19.72 -35.06 8.36
C SER A 348 -19.70 -33.66 8.99
N ALA A 349 -20.80 -33.23 9.61
CA ALA A 349 -20.83 -31.91 10.25
C ALA A 349 -19.67 -31.73 11.25
N ALA A 350 -19.18 -32.83 11.83
CA ALA A 350 -17.98 -32.84 12.67
C ALA A 350 -16.69 -32.50 11.90
N ASP A 351 -16.51 -33.00 10.68
CA ASP A 351 -15.35 -32.69 9.83
C ASP A 351 -15.38 -31.22 9.38
N ARG A 352 -16.57 -30.72 9.03
CA ARG A 352 -16.79 -29.31 8.68
C ARG A 352 -16.50 -28.40 9.88
N PHE A 353 -16.99 -28.76 11.06
CA PHE A 353 -16.75 -28.05 12.31
C PHE A 353 -15.26 -28.00 12.70
N ALA A 354 -14.53 -29.10 12.51
CA ALA A 354 -13.10 -29.16 12.83
C ALA A 354 -12.24 -28.31 11.86
N ALA A 355 -12.69 -28.15 10.62
CA ALA A 355 -12.00 -27.37 9.59
C ALA A 355 -12.31 -25.86 9.66
N ASP A 356 -13.40 -25.45 10.31
CA ASP A 356 -13.83 -24.05 10.42
C ASP A 356 -12.94 -23.25 11.41
N PRO A 357 -12.18 -22.24 10.95
CA PRO A 357 -11.33 -21.43 11.83
C PRO A 357 -12.09 -20.70 12.94
N ALA A 358 -13.36 -20.35 12.73
CA ALA A 358 -14.18 -19.66 13.72
C ALA A 358 -14.60 -20.57 14.88
N MET A 359 -14.59 -21.89 14.67
CA MET A 359 -14.94 -22.91 15.67
C MET A 359 -13.73 -23.39 16.49
N LYS A 360 -12.55 -22.80 16.29
CA LYS A 360 -11.34 -23.15 17.03
C LYS A 360 -11.50 -22.82 18.53
N GLY A 361 -11.43 -23.86 19.37
CA GLY A 361 -11.60 -23.75 20.82
C GLY A 361 -13.03 -24.02 21.32
N PHE A 362 -13.95 -24.33 20.41
CA PHE A 362 -15.29 -24.80 20.72
C PHE A 362 -15.40 -26.33 20.56
N LYS A 363 -16.44 -26.92 21.15
CA LYS A 363 -16.74 -28.35 21.08
C LYS A 363 -18.13 -28.58 20.50
N LEU A 364 -18.22 -29.54 19.59
CA LEU A 364 -19.49 -30.02 19.06
C LEU A 364 -20.20 -30.87 20.13
N GLY A 365 -21.50 -30.66 20.29
CA GLY A 365 -22.37 -31.28 21.29
C GLY A 365 -23.38 -32.25 20.69
N LYS A 366 -24.50 -32.43 21.39
CA LYS A 366 -25.57 -33.33 20.92
C LYS A 366 -26.25 -32.74 19.69
N GLN A 367 -26.58 -33.59 18.73
CA GLN A 367 -27.41 -33.22 17.59
C GLN A 367 -28.86 -32.98 18.05
N THR A 368 -29.41 -31.83 17.68
CA THR A 368 -30.79 -31.43 17.98
C THR A 368 -31.47 -31.06 16.66
N GLY A 369 -32.16 -32.02 16.04
CA GLY A 369 -32.67 -31.88 14.68
C GLY A 369 -31.53 -32.01 13.65
N ASP A 370 -31.43 -31.06 12.73
CA ASP A 370 -30.37 -31.02 11.70
C ASP A 370 -29.11 -30.26 12.15
N LEU A 371 -29.14 -29.67 13.36
CA LEU A 371 -28.05 -28.85 13.89
C LEU A 371 -27.35 -29.52 15.09
N PHE A 372 -26.08 -29.21 15.28
CA PHE A 372 -25.27 -29.63 16.43
C PHE A 372 -25.08 -28.49 17.42
N GLU A 373 -25.25 -28.74 18.72
CA GLU A 373 -24.95 -27.73 19.74
C GLU A 373 -23.44 -27.40 19.77
N VAL A 374 -23.09 -26.13 19.99
CA VAL A 374 -21.70 -25.69 20.11
C VAL A 374 -21.45 -25.19 21.52
N PHE A 375 -20.41 -25.71 22.16
CA PHE A 375 -20.00 -25.38 23.52
C PHE A 375 -18.65 -24.68 23.53
N ASN A 376 -18.49 -23.68 24.38
CA ASN A 376 -17.18 -23.08 24.62
C ASN A 376 -16.30 -23.97 25.54
N SER A 377 -15.05 -23.56 25.76
CA SER A 377 -14.09 -24.27 26.62
C SER A 377 -14.57 -24.44 28.07
N ALA A 378 -15.47 -23.59 28.55
CA ALA A 378 -16.09 -23.65 29.89
C ALA A 378 -17.31 -24.59 29.95
N GLY A 379 -17.68 -25.25 28.85
CA GLY A 379 -18.84 -26.13 28.78
C GLY A 379 -20.19 -25.41 28.71
N LYS A 380 -20.21 -24.09 28.45
CA LYS A 380 -21.45 -23.32 28.25
C LYS A 380 -21.86 -23.40 26.78
N ARG A 381 -23.14 -23.70 26.52
CA ARG A 381 -23.71 -23.68 25.16
C ARG A 381 -23.70 -22.25 24.62
N VAL A 382 -23.07 -22.04 23.46
CA VAL A 382 -22.91 -20.72 22.82
C VAL A 382 -23.68 -20.60 21.50
N GLY A 383 -24.07 -21.71 20.87
CA GLY A 383 -24.78 -21.69 19.60
C GLY A 383 -25.11 -23.07 19.05
N GLN A 384 -25.44 -23.11 17.76
CA GLN A 384 -25.71 -24.33 16.97
C GLN A 384 -24.95 -24.26 15.64
N TYR A 385 -24.57 -25.40 15.06
CA TYR A 385 -23.76 -25.56 13.84
C TYR A 385 -24.43 -26.53 12.86
N GLU A 386 -24.41 -26.22 11.56
CA GLU A 386 -25.10 -26.92 10.47
C GLU A 386 -24.18 -27.80 9.59
#